data_AF-A0A925NUC0-F1
#
_entry.id   AF-A0A925NUC0-F1
#
_cell.length_a   1.000
_cell.length_b   1.000
_cell.length_c   1.000
_cell.angle_alpha   90.00
_cell.angle_beta   90.00
_cell.angle_gamma   90.00
#
_symmetry.space_group_name_H-M   'P 1'
#
loop_
_entity.id
_entity.type
_entity.pdbx_description
1 polymer ?
#
loop_
_entity_poly.entity_id
_entity_poly.type
_entity_poly.pdbx_seq_one_letter_code
_entity_poly.pdbx_strand_id
1 'polypeptide(L)'
;MKTFTPQVSESFFNRAAACRALAGFTMIEIAISLAIIGFALVAIVGVLPAGLNVQKENREETILNQDGPFLLEAIRSGAQGFDDLTNYVQSITVMTLPSGVSNNYFFNDLTYGFTNGARIIALLSIPKYFGVPTVTNLVTAK
;
A
#
# COMPACT_ATOMS: atom_id res chain seq x y z
N MET A 1 13.02 82.41 -54.46
CA MET A 1 11.85 81.53 -54.18
C MET A 1 12.40 80.21 -53.67
N LYS A 2 12.38 80.00 -52.34
CA LYS A 2 12.89 78.76 -51.71
C LYS A 2 11.82 77.68 -51.84
N THR A 3 12.13 76.58 -52.53
CA THR A 3 11.25 75.41 -52.59
C THR A 3 11.48 74.55 -51.35
N PHE A 4 10.42 74.38 -50.57
CA PHE A 4 10.34 73.57 -49.37
C PHE A 4 10.12 72.10 -49.78
N THR A 5 11.06 71.21 -49.46
CA THR A 5 10.91 69.76 -49.64
C THR A 5 10.46 69.13 -48.31
N PRO A 6 9.38 68.33 -48.29
CA PRO A 6 8.92 67.70 -47.04
C PRO A 6 9.77 66.47 -46.69
N GLN A 7 10.32 66.44 -45.47
CA GLN A 7 11.11 65.34 -44.89
C GLN A 7 10.28 64.50 -43.90
N VAL A 8 9.07 64.07 -44.27
CA VAL A 8 8.18 63.37 -43.34
C VAL A 8 7.57 62.12 -43.99
N SER A 9 8.30 61.01 -43.98
CA SER A 9 7.70 59.66 -44.10
C SER A 9 8.62 58.51 -43.66
N GLU A 10 9.93 58.68 -43.57
CA GLU A 10 10.87 57.57 -43.32
C GLU A 10 11.04 57.18 -41.83
N SER A 11 10.59 58.01 -40.87
CA SER A 11 10.84 57.79 -39.43
C SER A 11 9.80 56.95 -38.69
N PHE A 12 8.65 56.68 -39.31
CA PHE A 12 7.55 55.95 -38.65
C PHE A 12 7.58 54.44 -38.87
N PHE A 13 8.19 53.95 -39.96
CA PHE A 13 8.20 52.52 -40.28
C PHE A 13 9.25 51.72 -39.48
N ASN A 14 10.35 52.36 -39.07
CA ASN A 14 11.47 51.69 -38.39
C ASN A 14 11.29 51.44 -36.88
N ARG A 15 10.24 51.97 -36.25
CA ARG A 15 10.02 51.78 -34.79
C ARG A 15 9.31 50.48 -34.42
N ALA A 16 8.58 49.88 -35.36
CA ALA A 16 7.82 48.66 -35.09
C ALA A 16 8.70 47.38 -35.05
N ALA A 17 9.84 47.39 -35.76
CA ALA A 17 10.74 46.23 -35.82
C ALA A 17 11.63 46.08 -34.56
N ALA A 18 12.00 47.18 -33.91
CA ALA A 18 12.86 47.17 -32.73
C ALA A 18 12.16 46.61 -31.46
N CYS A 19 10.82 46.65 -31.42
CA CYS A 19 10.05 46.32 -30.21
C CYS A 19 9.63 44.84 -30.09
N ARG A 20 10.02 43.96 -31.02
CA ARG A 20 9.63 42.54 -31.02
C ARG A 20 10.74 41.52 -30.73
N ALA A 21 11.99 41.95 -30.63
CA ALA A 21 13.12 41.06 -30.36
C ALA A 21 13.46 40.87 -28.86
N LEU A 22 12.74 41.56 -27.96
CA LEU A 22 12.99 41.54 -26.50
C LEU A 22 12.00 40.69 -25.69
N ALA A 23 11.09 39.96 -26.35
CA ALA A 23 10.01 39.24 -25.68
C ALA A 23 10.02 37.72 -25.96
N GLY A 24 11.20 37.13 -26.05
CA GLY A 24 11.37 35.68 -26.23
C GLY A 24 12.48 35.13 -25.34
N PHE A 25 12.30 33.91 -24.85
CA PHE A 25 13.34 33.22 -24.11
C PHE A 25 14.49 32.83 -25.04
N THR A 26 15.71 33.05 -24.60
CA THR A 26 16.90 32.57 -25.31
C THR A 26 16.95 31.05 -25.27
N MET A 27 17.60 30.46 -26.27
CA MET A 27 17.79 29.00 -26.35
C MET A 27 18.46 28.43 -25.09
N ILE A 28 19.38 29.19 -24.49
CA ILE A 28 20.09 28.80 -23.27
C ILE A 28 19.21 28.89 -22.01
N GLU A 29 18.34 29.90 -21.89
CA GLU A 29 17.40 30.01 -20.77
C GLU A 29 16.41 28.85 -20.75
N ILE A 30 15.88 28.46 -21.90
CA ILE A 30 15.00 27.29 -22.01
C ILE A 30 15.76 26.00 -21.73
N ALA A 31 17.00 25.87 -22.20
CA ALA A 31 17.81 24.67 -21.94
C ALA A 31 18.05 24.45 -20.43
N ILE A 32 18.40 25.51 -19.69
CA ILE A 32 18.61 25.43 -18.25
C ILE A 32 17.29 25.17 -17.52
N SER A 33 16.20 25.80 -17.95
CA SER A 33 14.87 25.58 -17.36
C SER A 33 14.41 24.13 -17.48
N LEU A 34 14.54 23.55 -18.68
CA LEU A 34 14.19 22.14 -18.92
C LEU A 34 15.12 21.18 -18.20
N ALA A 35 16.40 21.52 -18.04
CA ALA A 35 17.34 20.72 -17.25
C ALA A 35 16.92 20.63 -15.76
N ILE A 36 16.52 21.75 -15.16
CA ILE A 36 16.08 21.79 -13.76
C ILE A 36 14.75 21.07 -13.58
N ILE A 37 13.77 21.30 -14.48
CA ILE A 37 12.47 20.62 -14.43
C ILE A 37 12.64 19.11 -14.62
N GLY A 38 13.49 18.68 -15.55
CA GLY A 38 13.79 17.27 -15.78
C GLY A 38 14.41 16.60 -14.56
N PHE A 39 15.39 17.25 -13.92
CA PHE A 39 15.99 16.75 -12.68
C PHE A 39 14.97 16.67 -11.53
N ALA A 40 14.12 17.69 -11.37
CA ALA A 40 13.09 17.72 -10.34
C ALA A 40 12.04 16.61 -10.54
N LEU A 41 11.59 16.36 -11.78
CA LEU A 41 10.63 15.29 -12.07
C LEU A 41 11.22 13.90 -11.81
N VAL A 42 12.49 13.67 -12.19
CA VAL A 42 13.18 12.41 -11.89
C VAL A 42 13.29 12.20 -10.38
N ALA A 43 13.61 13.24 -9.62
CA ALA A 43 13.64 13.16 -8.17
C ALA A 43 12.26 12.80 -7.60
N ILE A 44 11.20 13.55 -7.92
CA ILE A 44 9.85 13.34 -7.37
C ILE A 44 9.28 11.96 -7.75
N VAL A 45 9.34 11.60 -9.03
CA VAL A 45 8.83 10.30 -9.52
C VAL A 45 9.70 9.15 -8.99
N GLY A 46 11.00 9.37 -8.77
CA GLY A 46 11.91 8.37 -8.22
C GLY A 46 11.64 8.03 -6.75
N VAL A 47 11.24 8.99 -5.92
CA VAL A 47 10.97 8.73 -4.48
C VAL A 47 9.53 8.30 -4.20
N LEU A 48 8.58 8.56 -5.11
CA LEU A 48 7.16 8.21 -4.94
C LEU A 48 6.91 6.70 -4.71
N PRO A 49 7.56 5.77 -5.43
CA PRO A 49 7.42 4.33 -5.18
C PRO A 49 7.85 3.95 -3.76
N ALA A 50 8.95 4.53 -3.25
CA ALA A 50 9.43 4.28 -1.91
C ALA A 50 8.46 4.81 -0.84
N GLY A 51 7.91 6.01 -1.05
CA GLY A 51 6.91 6.60 -0.14
C GLY A 51 5.58 5.83 -0.09
N LEU A 52 5.18 5.17 -1.18
CA LEU A 52 3.99 4.31 -1.20
C LEU A 52 4.20 3.02 -0.43
N ASN A 53 5.38 2.41 -0.53
CA ASN A 53 5.72 1.19 0.22
C ASN A 53 5.72 1.44 1.73
N VAL A 54 6.33 2.54 2.19
CA VAL A 54 6.33 2.92 3.61
C VAL A 54 4.93 3.13 4.17
N GLN A 55 4.03 3.75 3.39
CA GLN A 55 2.65 3.95 3.82
C GLN A 55 1.87 2.63 3.91
N LYS A 56 2.12 1.70 2.98
CA LYS A 56 1.55 0.36 3.03
C LYS A 56 2.06 -0.39 4.26
N GLU A 57 3.37 -0.37 4.51
CA GLU A 57 4.00 -1.01 5.67
C GLU A 57 3.46 -0.44 6.99
N ASN A 58 3.35 0.88 7.13
CA ASN A 58 2.80 1.50 8.34
C ASN A 58 1.34 1.12 8.60
N ARG A 59 0.54 0.95 7.53
CA ARG A 59 -0.84 0.46 7.65
C ARG A 59 -0.86 -0.99 8.11
N GLU A 60 -0.04 -1.85 7.50
CA GLU A 60 0.07 -3.26 7.87
C GLU A 60 0.57 -3.43 9.30
N GLU A 61 1.57 -2.65 9.71
CA GLU A 61 2.11 -2.63 11.07
C GLU A 61 1.07 -2.20 12.10
N THR A 62 0.23 -1.19 11.78
CA THR A 62 -0.85 -0.76 12.68
C THR A 62 -1.91 -1.84 12.85
N ILE A 63 -2.30 -2.50 11.77
CA ILE A 63 -3.26 -3.62 11.81
C ILE A 63 -2.69 -4.77 12.65
N LEU A 64 -1.42 -5.14 12.40
CA LEU A 64 -0.77 -6.22 13.11
C LEU A 64 -0.58 -5.93 14.62
N ASN A 65 -0.23 -4.68 14.97
CA ASN A 65 -0.09 -4.26 16.36
C ASN A 65 -1.43 -4.20 17.13
N GLN A 66 -2.56 -4.12 16.41
CA GLN A 66 -3.89 -4.20 17.01
C GLN A 66 -4.36 -5.65 17.15
N ASP A 67 -4.16 -6.47 16.11
CA ASP A 67 -4.69 -7.83 16.05
C ASP A 67 -3.84 -8.87 16.82
N GLY A 68 -2.51 -8.71 16.83
CA GLY A 68 -1.59 -9.64 17.47
C GLY A 68 -1.82 -9.79 18.98
N PRO A 69 -1.85 -8.68 19.75
CA PRO A 69 -2.18 -8.71 21.18
C PRO A 69 -3.59 -9.23 21.45
N PHE A 70 -4.55 -8.93 20.58
CA PHE A 70 -5.93 -9.41 20.69
C PHE A 70 -6.02 -10.94 20.59
N LEU A 71 -5.34 -11.55 19.60
CA LEU A 71 -5.24 -13.00 19.47
C LEU A 71 -4.46 -13.65 20.61
N LEU A 72 -3.36 -13.05 21.06
CA LEU A 72 -2.59 -13.55 22.20
C LEU A 72 -3.38 -13.52 23.51
N GLU A 73 -4.18 -12.47 23.73
CA GLU A 73 -5.06 -12.39 24.87
C GLU A 73 -6.18 -13.44 24.80
N ALA A 74 -6.73 -13.69 23.61
CA ALA A 74 -7.70 -14.77 23.40
C ALA A 74 -7.11 -16.13 23.79
N ILE A 75 -5.85 -16.40 23.45
CA ILE A 75 -5.15 -17.63 23.82
C ILE A 75 -4.91 -17.70 25.33
N ARG A 76 -4.41 -16.62 25.94
CA ARG A 76 -4.05 -16.59 27.37
C ARG A 76 -5.26 -16.64 28.30
N SER A 77 -6.35 -15.99 27.95
CA SER A 77 -7.58 -15.93 28.75
C SER A 77 -8.57 -17.06 28.45
N GLY A 78 -8.22 -17.99 27.54
CA GLY A 78 -9.12 -19.09 27.15
C GLY A 78 -10.35 -18.64 26.36
N ALA A 79 -10.23 -17.51 25.65
CA ALA A 79 -11.22 -16.94 24.75
C ALA A 79 -12.57 -16.54 25.40
N GLN A 80 -12.58 -16.18 26.68
CA GLN A 80 -13.79 -15.62 27.31
C GLN A 80 -14.20 -14.32 26.58
N GLY A 81 -15.35 -14.35 25.89
CA GLY A 81 -15.89 -13.21 25.14
C GLY A 81 -15.48 -13.12 23.66
N PHE A 82 -14.79 -14.12 23.11
CA PHE A 82 -14.34 -14.13 21.70
C PHE A 82 -15.28 -14.89 20.76
N ASP A 83 -16.58 -14.93 21.04
CA ASP A 83 -17.57 -15.66 20.22
C ASP A 83 -17.69 -15.10 18.80
N ASP A 84 -17.30 -13.84 18.59
CA ASP A 84 -17.22 -13.22 17.28
C ASP A 84 -16.17 -13.86 16.36
N LEU A 85 -15.21 -14.64 16.90
CA LEU A 85 -14.21 -15.35 16.10
C LEU A 85 -14.85 -16.37 15.13
N THR A 86 -16.05 -16.85 15.47
CA THR A 86 -16.89 -17.66 14.58
C THR A 86 -17.27 -16.91 13.30
N ASN A 87 -17.28 -15.58 13.27
CA ASN A 87 -17.57 -14.84 12.03
C ASN A 87 -16.37 -14.79 11.07
N TYR A 88 -15.15 -14.95 11.58
CA TYR A 88 -13.91 -14.76 10.82
C TYR A 88 -13.23 -16.06 10.42
N VAL A 89 -13.44 -17.16 11.16
CA VAL A 89 -12.81 -18.45 10.86
C VAL A 89 -13.74 -19.32 10.03
N GLN A 90 -13.30 -19.73 8.84
CA GLN A 90 -14.05 -20.61 7.93
C GLN A 90 -13.83 -22.08 8.25
N SER A 91 -12.58 -22.50 8.43
CA SER A 91 -12.25 -23.89 8.77
C SER A 91 -10.91 -24.01 9.49
N ILE A 92 -10.77 -25.07 10.27
CA ILE A 92 -9.53 -25.46 10.93
C ILE A 92 -9.25 -26.92 10.57
N THR A 93 -8.08 -27.19 10.04
CA THR A 93 -7.61 -28.55 9.74
C THR A 93 -6.50 -28.90 10.72
N VAL A 94 -6.72 -29.94 11.53
CA VAL A 94 -5.70 -30.49 12.43
C VAL A 94 -5.12 -31.73 11.76
N MET A 95 -3.87 -31.63 11.31
CA MET A 95 -3.16 -32.72 10.66
C MET A 95 -2.35 -33.49 11.71
N THR A 96 -2.54 -34.80 11.83
CA THR A 96 -1.73 -35.66 12.70
C THR A 96 -0.93 -36.63 11.82
N LEU A 97 0.39 -36.70 12.00
CA LEU A 97 1.29 -37.52 11.17
C LEU A 97 1.93 -38.73 11.93
N PRO A 98 1.19 -39.76 12.38
CA PRO A 98 1.75 -41.08 12.69
C PRO A 98 1.62 -41.95 11.44
N SER A 99 2.62 -42.01 10.57
CA SER A 99 2.71 -43.07 9.54
C SER A 99 1.49 -43.20 8.58
N GLY A 100 0.63 -42.17 8.53
CA GLY A 100 -0.61 -42.09 7.77
C GLY A 100 -1.26 -40.74 8.06
N VAL A 101 -1.53 -39.96 7.00
CA VAL A 101 -2.06 -38.59 7.11
C VAL A 101 -3.51 -38.67 7.62
N SER A 102 -3.74 -38.33 8.88
CA SER A 102 -5.09 -38.16 9.43
C SER A 102 -5.39 -36.67 9.55
N ASN A 103 -6.27 -36.16 8.67
CA ASN A 103 -6.72 -34.77 8.69
C ASN A 103 -8.09 -34.70 9.37
N ASN A 104 -8.16 -34.04 10.53
CA ASN A 104 -9.43 -33.69 11.16
C ASN A 104 -9.85 -32.31 10.65
N TYR A 105 -10.94 -32.25 9.89
CA TYR A 105 -11.49 -31.00 9.36
C TYR A 105 -12.63 -30.49 10.25
N PHE A 106 -12.49 -29.27 10.75
CA PHE A 106 -13.53 -28.56 11.48
C PHE A 106 -14.02 -27.40 10.62
N PHE A 107 -15.31 -27.39 10.29
CA PHE A 107 -15.91 -26.38 9.40
C PHE A 107 -16.86 -25.47 10.17
N ASN A 108 -16.84 -24.20 9.81
CA ASN A 108 -17.83 -23.23 10.24
C ASN A 108 -19.06 -23.27 9.33
N ASP A 109 -19.88 -24.30 9.51
CA ASP A 109 -21.11 -24.53 8.75
C ASP A 109 -22.33 -24.56 9.69
N LEU A 110 -23.54 -24.43 9.15
CA LEU A 110 -24.79 -24.35 9.92
C LEU A 110 -25.08 -25.60 10.78
N THR A 111 -24.46 -26.74 10.45
CA THR A 111 -24.70 -28.04 11.11
C THR A 111 -23.61 -28.41 12.13
N TYR A 112 -22.35 -28.03 11.90
CA TYR A 112 -21.19 -28.40 12.73
C TYR A 112 -20.27 -27.22 13.06
N GLY A 113 -20.80 -26.01 12.96
CA GLY A 113 -20.06 -24.76 13.08
C GLY A 113 -19.39 -24.55 14.43
N PHE A 114 -18.41 -23.64 14.43
CA PHE A 114 -17.77 -23.23 15.67
C PHE A 114 -18.81 -22.54 16.56
N THR A 115 -19.15 -23.19 17.68
CA THR A 115 -20.22 -22.71 18.57
C THR A 115 -19.80 -21.50 19.40
N ASN A 116 -18.50 -21.31 19.60
CA ASN A 116 -17.91 -20.27 20.42
C ASN A 116 -16.42 -20.09 20.09
N GLY A 117 -15.88 -18.92 20.45
CA GLY A 117 -14.47 -18.59 20.25
C GLY A 117 -13.53 -19.52 21.01
N ALA A 118 -13.96 -19.98 22.20
CA ALA A 118 -13.18 -20.90 23.03
C ALA A 118 -12.88 -22.23 22.33
N ARG A 119 -13.82 -22.75 21.52
CA ARG A 119 -13.56 -23.97 20.76
C ARG A 119 -12.56 -23.76 19.63
N ILE A 120 -12.59 -22.61 18.97
CA ILE A 120 -11.60 -22.23 17.96
C ILE A 120 -10.21 -22.15 18.61
N ILE A 121 -10.08 -21.37 19.68
CA ILE A 121 -8.80 -21.20 20.39
C ILE A 121 -8.28 -22.53 20.94
N ALA A 122 -9.16 -23.38 21.49
CA ALA A 122 -8.78 -24.71 21.95
C ALA A 122 -8.15 -25.54 20.82
N LEU A 123 -8.73 -25.53 19.61
CA LEU A 123 -8.18 -26.22 18.44
C LEU A 123 -6.84 -25.61 17.98
N LEU A 124 -6.66 -24.29 18.09
CA LEU A 124 -5.39 -23.63 17.77
C LEU A 124 -4.29 -23.92 18.81
N SER A 125 -4.68 -24.16 20.07
CA SER A 125 -3.76 -24.43 21.17
C SER A 125 -3.23 -25.88 21.21
N ILE A 126 -3.71 -26.76 20.32
CA ILE A 126 -3.24 -28.15 20.24
C ILE A 126 -1.73 -28.13 19.94
N PRO A 127 -0.88 -28.74 20.79
CA PRO A 127 0.57 -28.68 20.64
C PRO A 127 1.06 -29.46 19.42
N LYS A 128 2.11 -28.96 18.78
CA LYS A 128 2.74 -29.57 17.60
C LYS A 128 3.29 -30.98 17.85
N TYR A 129 3.67 -31.29 19.08
CA TYR A 129 4.27 -32.56 19.46
C TYR A 129 3.40 -33.23 20.52
N PHE A 130 2.57 -34.19 20.11
CA PHE A 130 1.79 -35.03 21.02
C PHE A 130 2.09 -36.50 20.73
N GLY A 131 3.17 -37.04 21.33
CA GLY A 131 3.49 -38.48 21.33
C GLY A 131 3.67 -39.18 19.97
N VAL A 132 3.66 -38.44 18.85
CA VAL A 132 3.56 -38.88 17.45
C VAL A 132 4.27 -37.82 16.57
N PRO A 133 4.86 -38.14 15.39
CA PRO A 133 5.43 -37.10 14.54
C PRO A 133 4.37 -36.05 14.16
N THR A 134 4.72 -34.79 14.40
CA THR A 134 4.15 -33.56 13.84
C THR A 134 2.61 -33.51 13.73
N VAL A 135 1.99 -32.89 14.73
CA VAL A 135 0.64 -32.34 14.60
C VAL A 135 0.78 -30.89 14.10
N THR A 136 0.10 -30.51 13.02
CA THR A 136 0.11 -29.12 12.51
C THR A 136 -1.31 -28.65 12.27
N ASN A 137 -1.64 -27.48 12.83
CA ASN A 137 -2.92 -26.82 12.61
C ASN A 137 -2.83 -25.92 11.38
N LEU A 138 -3.80 -26.01 10.47
CA LEU A 138 -3.97 -25.12 9.33
C LEU A 138 -5.32 -24.41 9.47
N VAL A 139 -5.33 -23.08 9.39
CA VAL A 139 -6.52 -22.25 9.57
C VAL A 139 -6.86 -21.54 8.28
N THR A 140 -8.13 -21.63 7.87
CA THR A 140 -8.68 -20.87 6.75
C THR A 140 -9.67 -19.86 7.29
N ALA A 141 -9.41 -18.57 7.05
CA ALA A 141 -10.31 -17.47 7.38
C ALA A 141 -11.24 -17.15 6.19
N LYS A 142 -12.40 -16.53 6.47
CA LYS A 142 -13.36 -16.07 5.45
C LYS A 142 -12.87 -14.79 4.75
#